data_AF-A0A7C3E1G8-F1
#
_entry.id   AF-A0A7C3E1G8-F1
#
_cell.length_a   1.000
_cell.length_b   1.000
_cell.length_c   1.000
_cell.angle_alpha   90.00
_cell.angle_beta   90.00
_cell.angle_gamma   90.00
#
_symmetry.space_group_name_H-M   'P 1'
#
loop_
_entity.id
_entity.type
_entity.pdbx_description
1 polymer ?
#
loop_
_entity_poly.entity_id
_entity_poly.type
_entity_poly.pdbx_seq_one_letter_code
_entity_poly.pdbx_strand_id
1 'polypeptide(L)' 'MIQVTRLDGTEYYINPHQIESIETHPDTTLIMLSGKKVIVREKPQQIIERIIAYRKLIGGFRNEE' A
#
# COMPACT_ATOMS: atom_id res chain seq x y z
N MET A 1 -6.33 6.26 -0.19
CA MET A 1 -6.33 4.78 -0.12
C MET A 1 -5.66 4.23 -1.37
N ILE A 2 -4.93 3.12 -1.27
CA ILE A 2 -4.42 2.39 -2.44
C ILE A 2 -5.17 1.06 -2.55
N GLN A 3 -5.48 0.64 -3.78
CA GLN A 3 -6.04 -0.67 -4.06
C GLN A 3 -4.94 -1.71 -4.03
N VAL A 4 -5.24 -2.89 -3.50
CA VAL A 4 -4.44 -4.12 -3.56
C VAL A 4 -5.38 -5.31 -3.75
N THR A 5 -4.85 -6.47 -4.11
CA THR A 5 -5.63 -7.67 -4.35
C THR A 5 -5.14 -8.76 -3.40
N ARG A 6 -6.05 -9.28 -2.58
CA ARG A 6 -5.72 -10.41 -1.69
C ARG A 6 -5.46 -11.68 -2.49
N LEU A 7 -4.86 -12.68 -1.84
CA LEU A 7 -4.64 -13.98 -2.47
C LEU A 7 -5.93 -14.67 -2.92
N ASP A 8 -7.06 -14.39 -2.28
CA ASP A 8 -8.39 -14.90 -2.66
C ASP A 8 -9.01 -14.16 -3.87
N GLY A 9 -8.35 -13.14 -4.41
CA GLY A 9 -8.84 -12.33 -5.54
C GLY A 9 -9.74 -11.16 -5.13
N THR A 10 -10.03 -10.99 -3.84
CA THR A 10 -10.84 -9.88 -3.35
C THR A 10 -10.06 -8.57 -3.46
N GLU A 11 -10.71 -7.55 -4.02
CA GLU A 11 -10.20 -6.19 -4.01
C GLU A 11 -10.21 -5.64 -2.59
N TYR A 12 -9.10 -5.04 -2.19
CA TYR A 12 -8.92 -4.54 -0.84
C TYR A 12 -8.24 -3.18 -0.88
N TYR A 13 -8.80 -2.21 -0.15
CA TYR A 13 -8.26 -0.86 -0.09
C TYR A 13 -7.57 -0.65 1.25
N ILE A 14 -6.33 -0.17 1.22
CA ILE A 14 -5.53 0.06 2.42
C ILE A 14 -5.04 1.51 2.50
N ASN A 15 -4.83 1.97 3.73
CA ASN A 15 -4.19 3.25 3.98
C ASN A 15 -2.67 3.08 3.86
N PRO A 16 -2.01 3.65 2.84
CA PRO A 16 -0.57 3.50 2.66
C PRO A 16 0.26 4.17 3.78
N HIS A 17 -0.31 5.11 4.53
CA HIS A 17 0.37 5.73 5.68
C HIS A 17 0.45 4.82 6.91
N GLN A 18 -0.34 3.75 6.94
CA GLN A 18 -0.34 2.79 8.03
C GLN A 18 0.48 1.54 7.71
N ILE A 19 1.09 1.47 6.52
CA ILE A 19 2.02 0.40 6.19
C ILE A 19 3.33 0.68 6.92
N GLU A 20 3.72 -0.25 7.78
CA GLU A 20 4.98 -0.24 8.52
C GLU A 20 6.12 -0.80 7.66
N SER A 21 5.90 -1.97 7.07
CA SER A 21 6.89 -2.65 6.21
C SER A 21 6.23 -3.49 5.13
N ILE A 22 7.01 -3.80 4.08
CA ILE A 22 6.65 -4.68 2.98
C ILE A 22 7.68 -5.79 2.93
N GLU A 23 7.24 -7.03 3.09
CA GLU A 23 8.08 -8.23 3.02
C GLU A 23 7.68 -9.09 1.80
N THR A 24 8.60 -9.90 1.27
CA THR A 24 8.35 -10.74 0.09
C THR A 24 8.95 -12.12 0.28
N HIS A 25 8.13 -13.10 0.69
CA HIS A 25 8.53 -14.51 0.82
C HIS A 25 7.30 -15.44 0.92
N PRO A 26 7.01 -16.31 -0.08
CA PRO A 26 7.15 -16.10 -1.53
C PRO A 26 6.19 -15.02 -2.07
N ASP A 27 5.14 -14.71 -1.30
CA ASP A 27 4.14 -13.68 -1.60
C ASP A 27 4.49 -12.35 -0.90
N THR A 28 3.82 -11.28 -1.33
CA THR A 28 4.02 -9.96 -0.73
C THR A 28 3.14 -9.80 0.51
N THR A 29 3.76 -9.51 1.65
CA THR A 29 3.06 -9.25 2.92
C THR A 29 3.25 -7.81 3.33
N LEU A 30 2.13 -7.12 3.57
CA LEU A 30 2.08 -5.78 4.14
C LEU A 30 1.86 -5.88 5.63
N ILE A 31 2.81 -5.37 6.39
CA ILE A 31 2.70 -5.26 7.85
C ILE A 31 2.22 -3.84 8.15
N MET A 32 1.08 -3.73 8.82
CA MET A 32 0.49 -2.46 9.22
C MET A 32 0.98 -2.09 10.62
N LEU A 33 1.05 -0.80 10.94
CA LEU A 33 1.40 -0.27 12.27
C LEU A 33 0.51 -0.80 13.40
N SER A 34 -0.69 -1.30 13.07
CA SER A 34 -1.59 -1.95 14.02
C SER A 34 -1.21 -3.41 14.36
N GLY A 35 -0.13 -3.94 13.77
CA GLY A 35 0.23 -5.35 13.81
C GLY A 35 -0.55 -6.23 12.82
N LYS A 36 -1.54 -5.68 12.10
CA LYS A 36 -2.29 -6.42 11.08
C LYS A 36 -1.38 -6.76 9.89
N LYS A 37 -1.41 -8.03 9.46
CA LYS A 37 -0.72 -8.49 8.26
C LYS A 37 -1.71 -8.70 7.13
N VAL A 38 -1.38 -8.23 5.93
CA VAL A 38 -2.20 -8.38 4.73
C VAL A 38 -1.34 -8.95 3.61
N ILE A 39 -1.68 -10.15 3.15
CA ILE A 39 -0.98 -10.81 2.06
C ILE A 39 -1.68 -10.45 0.74
N VAL A 40 -0.90 -10.00 -0.23
CA VAL A 40 -1.38 -9.47 -1.51
C VAL A 40 -0.66 -10.10 -2.69
N ARG A 41 -1.32 -10.09 -3.85
CA ARG A 41 -0.78 -10.63 -5.11
C ARG A 41 0.20 -9.68 -5.79
N GLU A 42 0.09 -8.38 -5.53
CA GLU A 42 0.97 -7.39 -6.13
C GLU A 42 2.42 -7.54 -5.65
N LYS A 43 3.37 -7.27 -6.54
CA LYS A 43 4.78 -7.18 -6.18
C LYS A 43 5.04 -5.89 -5.40
N PRO A 44 6.10 -5.82 -4.55
CA PRO A 44 6.43 -4.62 -3.79
C PRO A 44 6.55 -3.37 -4.65
N GLN A 45 7.15 -3.49 -5.84
CA GLN A 45 7.34 -2.37 -6.76
C GLN A 45 6.01 -1.71 -7.17
N GLN A 46 4.99 -2.50 -7.48
CA GLN A 46 3.67 -2.00 -7.86
C GLN A 46 2.99 -1.28 -6.69
N ILE A 47 3.18 -1.80 -5.47
CA ILE A 47 2.64 -1.18 -4.25
C ILE A 47 3.33 0.17 -4.02
N ILE A 48 4.66 0.22 -4.14
CA ILE A 48 5.45 1.45 -4.00
C ILE A 48 5.01 2.51 -5.02
N GLU A 49 4.82 2.12 -6.29
CA GLU A 49 4.32 3.04 -7.33
C GLU A 49 2.95 3.61 -6.99
N ARG A 50 2.01 2.76 -6.50
CA ARG A 50 0.70 3.21 -6.04
C ARG A 50 0.81 4.16 -4.83
N ILE A 51 1.73 3.92 -3.90
CA ILE A 51 2.00 4.81 -2.76
C ILE A 51 2.54 6.17 -3.25
N ILE A 52 3.49 6.17 -4.20
CA ILE A 52 4.06 7.40 -4.77
C ILE A 52 2.97 8.18 -5.49
N ALA A 53 2.15 7.53 -6.32
CA ALA A 53 1.03 8.16 -7.02
C ALA A 53 0.04 8.78 -6.02
N TYR A 54 -0.35 8.03 -4.98
CA TYR A 54 -1.19 8.54 -3.91
C TYR A 54 -0.58 9.77 -3.22
N ARG A 55 0.71 9.70 -2.84
CA ARG A 55 1.43 10.82 -2.20
C ARG A 55 1.52 12.06 -3.08
N LYS A 56 1.68 11.90 -4.40
CA LYS A 56 1.66 13.03 -5.34
C LYS A 56 0.30 13.72 -5.37
N LEU A 57 -0.79 12.96 -5.30
CA LEU A 57 -2.14 13.52 -5.30
C LEU A 57 -2.45 14.29 -4.02
N ILE A 58 -2.03 13.78 -2.85
CA ILE A 58 -2.30 14.45 -1.56
C ILE A 58 -1.25 15.52 -1.19
N GLY A 59 -0.02 15.38 -1.67
CA GLY A 59 1.08 16.33 -1.44
C GLY A 59 1.17 17.43 -2.50
N GLY A 60 0.33 17.35 -3.55
CA GLY A 60 0.13 18.44 -4.52
C GLY A 60 -0.50 19.69 -3.91
N PHE A 61 -1.07 19.60 -2.70
CA PHE A 61 -1.41 20.76 -1.88
C PHE A 61 -0.15 21.34 -1.23
N ARG A 62 0.80 21.79 -2.05
CA ARG A 62 1.82 22.75 -1.61
C ARG A 62 1.09 24.09 -1.47
N ASN A 63 0.89 24.50 -0.21
CA ASN A 63 0.71 25.87 0.29
C ASN A 63 0.28 26.89 -0.79
N GLU A 64 -1.02 27.18 -0.86
CA GLU A 64 -1.42 28.53 -1.23
C GLU A 64 -0.97 29.48 -0.09
N GLU A 65 -0.40 30.60 -0.50
CA GLU A 65 0.35 31.59 0.29
C GLU A 65 -0.38 32.16 1.52
#